data_AF-A0A2T2TK36-F1
#
_entry.id   AF-A0A2T2TK36-F1
#
_cell.length_a   1.000
_cell.length_b   1.000
_cell.length_c   1.000
_cell.angle_alpha   90.00
_cell.angle_beta   90.00
_cell.angle_gamma   90.00
#
_symmetry.space_group_name_H-M   'P 1'
#
loop_
_entity.id
_entity.type
_entity.pdbx_description
1 polymer ?
#
loop_
_entity_poly.entity_id
_entity_poly.type
_entity_poly.pdbx_seq_one_letter_code
_entity_poly.pdbx_strand_id
1 'polypeptide(L)'
;MHSFSPFKYKVDAHEDRVYRIARSYVNDDATAQDVTQEVLVKLWKHQDDLEEDGLTAWLSTVTRNACIDTLRARQRRRKTVQVDPDGVDCAESPDRTPDRHAEMEDLRDHVLDALSRVDAPYQ
;
A
#
# COMPACT_ATOMS: atom_id res chain seq x y z
N MET A 1 -2.50 -17.50 -31.28
CA MET A 1 -1.18 -17.71 -30.64
C MET A 1 -0.74 -16.38 -30.02
N HIS A 2 -1.37 -15.98 -28.91
CA HIS A 2 -0.88 -14.86 -28.10
C HIS A 2 -0.24 -15.50 -26.87
N SER A 3 1.09 -15.59 -26.88
CA SER A 3 1.84 -15.96 -25.68
C SER A 3 1.64 -14.83 -24.69
N PHE A 4 0.70 -15.00 -23.75
CA PHE A 4 0.59 -14.12 -22.60
C PHE A 4 1.89 -14.26 -21.82
N SER A 5 2.62 -13.15 -21.70
CA SER A 5 3.93 -13.09 -21.06
C SER A 5 3.88 -13.73 -19.66
N PRO A 6 4.91 -14.49 -19.24
CA PRO A 6 5.05 -15.02 -17.87
C PRO A 6 4.80 -13.96 -16.78
N PHE A 7 5.02 -12.69 -17.13
CA PHE A 7 4.74 -11.51 -16.32
C PHE A 7 3.28 -11.37 -15.88
N LYS A 8 2.31 -11.62 -16.77
CA LYS A 8 0.90 -11.39 -16.46
C LYS A 8 0.43 -12.32 -15.33
N TYR A 9 0.93 -13.55 -15.33
CA TYR A 9 0.64 -14.51 -14.27
C TYR A 9 1.20 -14.09 -12.90
N LYS A 10 2.43 -13.51 -12.88
CA LYS A 10 3.03 -13.00 -11.63
C LYS A 10 2.30 -11.76 -11.09
N VAL A 11 1.85 -10.86 -11.97
CA VAL A 11 1.09 -9.67 -11.56
C VAL A 11 -0.30 -10.04 -11.06
N ASP A 12 -1.04 -10.87 -11.81
CA ASP A 12 -2.41 -11.26 -11.44
C ASP A 12 -2.43 -11.94 -10.04
N ALA A 13 -1.39 -12.72 -9.70
CA ALA A 13 -1.26 -13.37 -8.39
C ALA A 13 -1.02 -12.39 -7.22
N HIS A 14 -0.43 -11.23 -7.48
CA HIS A 14 -0.07 -10.24 -6.45
C HIS A 14 -1.00 -9.02 -6.44
N GLU A 15 -1.77 -8.77 -7.50
CA GLU A 15 -2.72 -7.67 -7.58
C GLU A 15 -3.79 -7.76 -6.49
N ASP A 16 -4.48 -8.90 -6.39
CA ASP A 16 -5.48 -9.17 -5.35
C ASP A 16 -4.91 -8.98 -3.94
N ARG A 17 -3.65 -9.40 -3.77
CA ARG A 17 -2.90 -9.32 -2.52
C ARG A 17 -2.71 -7.87 -2.11
N VAL A 18 -2.10 -7.09 -3.00
CA VAL A 18 -1.82 -5.67 -2.79
C VAL A 18 -3.12 -4.89 -2.59
N TYR A 19 -4.15 -5.18 -3.36
CA TYR A 19 -5.46 -4.54 -3.23
C TYR A 19 -6.09 -4.77 -1.86
N ARG A 20 -6.11 -6.01 -1.35
CA ARG A 20 -6.67 -6.29 -0.01
C ARG A 20 -5.92 -5.56 1.10
N ILE A 21 -4.59 -5.49 0.99
CA ILE A 21 -3.77 -4.71 1.93
C ILE A 21 -4.10 -3.22 1.79
N ALA A 22 -4.10 -2.67 0.58
CA ALA A 22 -4.38 -1.25 0.38
C ALA A 22 -5.78 -0.89 0.92
N ARG A 23 -6.77 -1.73 0.66
CA ARG A 23 -8.16 -1.55 1.09
C ARG A 23 -8.32 -1.55 2.61
N SER A 24 -7.57 -2.38 3.34
CA SER A 24 -7.62 -2.40 4.80
C SER A 24 -7.03 -1.13 5.42
N TYR A 25 -6.08 -0.47 4.75
CA TYR A 25 -5.48 0.78 5.24
C TYR A 25 -6.28 2.03 4.86
N VAL A 26 -6.69 2.17 3.59
CA VAL A 26 -7.28 3.44 3.11
C VAL A 26 -8.80 3.49 3.26
N ASN A 27 -9.43 2.33 3.47
CA ASN A 27 -10.88 2.14 3.58
C ASN A 27 -11.70 2.82 2.47
N ASP A 28 -11.15 2.88 1.25
CA ASP A 28 -11.77 3.48 0.06
C ASP A 28 -11.36 2.68 -1.18
N ASP A 29 -12.33 2.31 -2.03
CA ASP A 29 -12.08 1.40 -3.16
C ASP A 29 -11.24 2.06 -4.26
N ALA A 30 -11.55 3.30 -4.63
CA ALA A 30 -10.83 4.03 -5.66
C ALA A 30 -9.37 4.27 -5.23
N THR A 31 -9.18 4.74 -4.00
CA THR A 31 -7.86 4.98 -3.42
C THR A 31 -7.06 3.67 -3.31
N ALA A 32 -7.71 2.56 -2.95
CA ALA A 32 -7.04 1.26 -2.87
C ALA A 32 -6.59 0.78 -4.26
N GLN A 33 -7.41 0.97 -5.30
CA GLN A 33 -7.03 0.67 -6.68
C GLN A 33 -5.86 1.53 -7.15
N ASP A 34 -5.86 2.83 -6.87
CA ASP A 34 -4.76 3.73 -7.24
C ASP A 34 -3.44 3.29 -6.58
N VAL A 35 -3.47 3.00 -5.28
CA VAL A 35 -2.31 2.48 -4.55
C VAL A 35 -1.84 1.14 -5.14
N THR A 36 -2.78 0.25 -5.48
CA THR A 36 -2.45 -1.05 -6.06
C THR A 36 -1.71 -0.88 -7.38
N GLN A 37 -2.21 -0.04 -8.28
CA GLN A 37 -1.56 0.25 -9.54
C GLN A 37 -0.16 0.84 -9.34
N GLU A 38 0.02 1.78 -8.40
CA GLU A 38 1.32 2.36 -8.09
C GLU A 38 2.34 1.30 -7.62
N VAL A 39 1.91 0.40 -6.73
CA VAL A 39 2.75 -0.69 -6.21
C VAL A 39 3.12 -1.67 -7.33
N LEU A 40 2.19 -2.04 -8.20
CA LEU A 40 2.46 -2.93 -9.33
C LEU A 40 3.43 -2.29 -10.33
N VAL A 41 3.35 -0.98 -10.57
CA VAL A 41 4.35 -0.26 -11.39
C VAL A 41 5.73 -0.30 -10.74
N LYS A 42 5.82 -0.12 -9.41
CA LYS A 42 7.09 -0.26 -8.67
C LYS A 42 7.63 -1.69 -8.76
N LEU A 43 6.76 -2.69 -8.66
CA LEU A 43 7.13 -4.09 -8.80
C LEU A 43 7.75 -4.35 -10.17
N TRP A 44 7.09 -3.91 -11.23
CA TRP A 44 7.60 -4.06 -12.60
C TRP A 44 8.99 -3.43 -12.79
N LYS A 45 9.23 -2.27 -12.17
CA LYS A 45 10.53 -1.59 -12.24
C LYS A 45 11.65 -2.27 -11.46
N HIS A 46 11.32 -3.17 -10.51
CA HIS A 46 12.29 -3.81 -9.62
C HIS A 46 12.26 -5.34 -9.75
N GLN A 47 11.49 -5.89 -10.69
CA GLN A 47 11.27 -7.34 -10.82
C GLN A 47 12.56 -8.12 -11.11
N ASP A 48 13.54 -7.50 -11.76
CA ASP A 48 14.81 -8.13 -12.12
C ASP A 48 15.77 -8.25 -10.93
N ASP A 49 15.56 -7.45 -9.89
CA ASP A 49 16.39 -7.38 -8.68
C ASP A 49 15.73 -8.06 -7.45
N LEU A 50 14.46 -8.48 -7.58
CA LEU A 50 13.67 -9.04 -6.50
C LEU A 50 13.65 -10.57 -6.56
N GLU A 51 14.36 -11.19 -5.61
CA GLU A 51 14.26 -12.61 -5.31
C GLU A 51 12.84 -12.97 -4.81
N GLU A 52 12.35 -14.16 -5.17
CA GLU A 52 10.98 -14.60 -4.83
C GLU A 52 10.76 -14.65 -3.30
N ASP A 53 11.78 -15.05 -2.53
CA ASP A 53 11.73 -15.11 -1.07
C ASP A 53 11.53 -13.74 -0.40
N GLY A 54 11.96 -12.65 -1.06
CA GLY A 54 11.85 -11.28 -0.55
C GLY A 54 10.60 -10.53 -1.03
N LEU A 55 9.95 -11.03 -2.08
CA LEU A 55 8.89 -10.32 -2.80
C LEU A 55 7.69 -10.01 -1.90
N THR A 56 7.25 -10.96 -1.09
CA THR A 56 6.12 -10.80 -0.17
C THR A 56 6.38 -9.72 0.88
N ALA A 57 7.58 -9.69 1.47
CA ALA A 57 7.96 -8.69 2.46
C ALA A 57 8.09 -7.30 1.82
N TRP A 58 8.68 -7.25 0.62
CA TRP A 58 8.82 -6.03 -0.16
C TRP A 58 7.45 -5.44 -0.54
N LEU A 59 6.53 -6.25 -1.09
CA LEU A 59 5.18 -5.83 -1.45
C LEU A 59 4.42 -5.27 -0.25
N SER A 60 4.50 -5.95 0.90
CA SER A 60 3.82 -5.50 2.12
C SER A 60 4.35 -4.14 2.58
N THR A 61 5.68 -3.95 2.54
CA THR A 61 6.35 -2.70 2.92
C THR A 61 5.98 -1.56 1.97
N VAL A 62 6.09 -1.78 0.66
CA VAL A 62 5.82 -0.76 -0.36
C VAL A 62 4.35 -0.37 -0.37
N THR A 63 3.44 -1.34 -0.24
CA THR A 63 1.99 -1.07 -0.16
C THR A 63 1.63 -0.25 1.07
N ARG A 64 2.18 -0.61 2.24
CA ARG A 64 1.99 0.15 3.48
C ARG A 64 2.46 1.59 3.33
N ASN A 65 3.67 1.79 2.81
CA ASN A 65 4.24 3.13 2.63
C ASN A 65 3.37 3.98 1.70
N ALA A 66 2.93 3.41 0.57
CA ALA A 66 2.02 4.08 -0.35
C ALA A 66 0.69 4.45 0.32
N CYS A 67 0.09 3.56 1.12
CA CYS A 67 -1.13 3.86 1.85
C CYS A 67 -0.94 5.01 2.86
N ILE A 68 0.15 4.99 3.62
CA ILE A 68 0.46 6.03 4.60
C ILE A 68 0.64 7.38 3.92
N ASP A 69 1.36 7.42 2.79
CA ASP A 69 1.58 8.65 2.04
C ASP A 69 0.29 9.21 1.45
N THR A 70 -0.60 8.34 0.94
CA THR A 70 -1.92 8.72 0.47
C THR A 70 -2.80 9.26 1.59
N LEU A 71 -2.83 8.62 2.76
CA LEU A 71 -3.57 9.10 3.93
C LEU A 71 -3.04 10.47 4.41
N ARG A 72 -1.72 10.64 4.45
CA ARG A 72 -1.08 11.92 4.77
C ARG A 72 -1.44 13.01 3.76
N ALA A 73 -1.44 12.70 2.46
CA ALA A 73 -1.83 13.64 1.41
C ALA A 73 -3.31 14.05 1.54
N ARG A 74 -4.20 13.10 1.82
CA ARG A 74 -5.63 13.37 2.08
C ARG A 74 -5.83 14.28 3.29
N GLN A 75 -5.09 14.04 4.37
CA GLN A 75 -5.14 14.88 5.57
C GLN A 75 -4.64 16.31 5.31
N ARG A 76 -3.54 16.47 4.57
CA ARG A 76 -3.05 17.80 4.16
C ARG A 76 -4.06 18.55 3.31
N ARG A 77 -4.64 17.90 2.29
CA ARG A 77 -5.69 18.51 1.43
C ARG A 77 -6.89 18.98 2.26
N ARG A 78 -7.35 18.17 3.22
CA ARG A 78 -8.45 18.55 4.12
C ARG A 78 -8.10 19.77 4.98
N LYS A 79 -6.85 19.85 5.48
CA LYS A 79 -6.38 21.00 6.26
C LYS A 79 -6.30 22.28 5.40
N THR A 80 -5.77 22.20 4.18
CA THR A 80 -5.71 23.35 3.25
C THR A 80 -7.10 23.89 2.90
N VAL A 81 -8.09 23.01 2.66
CA VAL A 81 -9.48 23.43 2.37
C VAL A 81 -10.15 24.12 3.55
N GLN A 82 -9.69 23.88 4.79
CA GLN A 82 -10.22 24.54 5.99
C GLN A 82 -9.49 25.83 6.37
N VAL A 83 -8.40 26.21 5.68
CA VAL A 83 -7.49 27.30 6.08
C VAL A 83 -7.62 28.57 5.21
N ASP A 84 -8.53 28.63 4.22
CA ASP A 84 -8.80 29.88 3.48
C ASP A 84 -10.28 30.28 3.54
N PRO A 85 -10.59 31.54 3.92
CA PRO A 85 -10.11 32.70 3.16
C PRO A 85 -9.28 33.76 3.91
N ASP A 86 -9.01 33.64 5.21
CA ASP A 86 -8.22 34.63 5.95
C ASP A 86 -7.04 33.95 6.65
N GLY A 87 -5.89 34.00 5.99
CA GLY A 87 -4.72 33.18 6.26
C GLY A 87 -4.09 33.35 7.64
N VAL A 88 -3.60 32.22 8.17
CA VAL A 88 -2.45 32.17 9.08
C VAL A 88 -1.80 30.79 8.96
N ASP A 89 -0.55 30.79 8.49
CA ASP A 89 0.28 29.61 8.33
C ASP A 89 0.81 29.15 9.70
N CYS A 90 0.27 28.05 10.22
CA CYS A 90 0.88 27.31 11.33
C CYS A 90 1.39 25.98 10.79
N ALA A 91 2.62 26.02 10.26
CA ALA A 91 3.46 24.86 10.08
C ALA A 91 3.85 24.29 11.45
N GLU A 92 3.05 23.37 11.98
CA GLU A 92 3.44 22.55 13.12
C GLU A 92 4.19 21.29 12.64
N SER A 93 5.37 21.10 13.22
CA SER A 93 6.37 20.05 12.94
C SER A 93 5.79 18.62 13.06
N PRO A 94 6.28 17.65 12.26
CA PRO A 94 5.77 16.29 12.28
C PRO A 94 6.51 15.46 13.33
N ASP A 95 6.10 15.51 14.59
CA ASP A 95 6.63 14.54 15.57
C ASP A 95 5.64 14.24 16.68
N ARG A 96 4.85 13.17 16.50
CA ARG A 96 4.31 12.29 17.56
C ARG A 96 3.92 10.94 16.95
N THR A 97 4.90 10.05 16.76
CA THR A 97 4.70 8.64 16.38
C THR A 97 5.21 7.66 17.45
N PRO A 98 4.50 7.49 18.59
CA PRO A 98 4.65 6.25 19.37
C PRO A 98 3.40 5.35 19.29
N ASP A 99 2.20 5.93 19.42
CA ASP A 99 0.95 5.16 19.58
C ASP A 99 0.52 4.43 18.30
N ARG A 100 0.83 5.03 17.14
CA ARG A 100 0.52 4.46 15.84
C ARG A 100 1.32 3.20 15.55
N HIS A 101 2.53 3.03 16.10
CA HIS A 101 3.35 1.85 15.82
C HIS A 101 2.71 0.55 16.32
N ALA A 102 2.05 0.58 17.49
CA ALA A 102 1.37 -0.58 18.05
C ALA A 102 0.15 -0.99 17.21
N GLU A 103 -0.74 -0.04 16.88
CA GLU A 103 -1.87 -0.31 15.97
C GLU A 103 -1.40 -0.77 14.58
N MET A 104 -0.25 -0.27 14.11
CA MET A 104 0.35 -0.66 12.83
C MET A 104 1.00 -2.05 12.88
N GLU A 105 1.49 -2.49 14.03
CA GLU A 105 2.08 -3.82 14.24
C GLU A 105 0.97 -4.88 14.26
N ASP A 106 -0.14 -4.61 14.96
CA ASP A 106 -1.33 -5.46 14.93
C ASP A 106 -1.92 -5.57 13.52
N LEU A 107 -2.01 -4.45 12.78
CA LEU A 107 -2.49 -4.46 11.41
C LEU A 107 -1.51 -5.18 10.47
N ARG A 108 -0.20 -5.03 10.68
CA ARG A 108 0.83 -5.75 9.94
C ARG A 108 0.69 -7.25 10.15
N ASP A 109 0.53 -7.69 11.39
CA ASP A 109 0.42 -9.11 11.72
C ASP A 109 -0.90 -9.69 11.21
N HIS A 110 -2.01 -8.94 11.33
CA HIS A 110 -3.29 -9.35 10.76
C HIS A 110 -3.24 -9.47 9.24
N VAL A 111 -2.55 -8.53 8.58
CA VAL A 111 -2.32 -8.57 7.15
C VAL A 111 -1.43 -9.76 6.78
N LEU A 112 -0.29 -9.97 7.43
CA LEU A 112 0.58 -11.12 7.16
C LEU A 112 -0.14 -12.46 7.41
N ASP A 113 -0.99 -12.56 8.42
CA ASP A 113 -1.84 -13.72 8.71
C ASP A 113 -2.94 -13.93 7.66
N ALA A 114 -3.62 -12.87 7.23
CA ALA A 114 -4.58 -12.95 6.14
C ALA A 114 -3.91 -13.38 4.83
N LEU A 115 -2.64 -13.02 4.65
CA LEU A 115 -1.86 -13.33 3.46
C LEU A 115 -1.31 -14.76 3.46
N SER A 116 -0.92 -15.31 4.62
CA SER A 116 -0.49 -16.71 4.73
C SER A 116 -1.62 -17.69 4.37
N ARG A 117 -2.88 -17.27 4.53
CA ARG A 117 -4.07 -18.06 4.16
C ARG A 117 -4.38 -18.05 2.66
N VAL A 118 -3.96 -17.01 1.95
CA VAL A 118 -4.22 -16.87 0.50
C VAL A 118 -3.15 -17.59 -0.32
N ASP A 119 -1.96 -17.79 0.25
CA ASP A 119 -0.84 -18.54 -0.36
C ASP A 119 -1.02 -20.07 -0.25
N ALA A 120 -2.15 -20.55 0.26
CA ALA A 120 -2.50 -21.96 0.17
C ALA A 120 -2.78 -22.31 -1.31
N PRO A 121 -1.97 -23.19 -1.91
CA PRO A 121 -1.83 -23.28 -3.36
C PRO A 121 -3.14 -23.65 -4.02
N TYR A 122 -3.50 -22.91 -5.07
CA TYR A 122 -4.24 -23.50 -6.19
C TYR A 122 -3.41 -24.69 -6.69
N GLN A 123 -3.78 -25.90 -6.27
CA GLN A 123 -3.54 -27.12 -7.02
C GLN A 123 -4.45 -27.17 -8.24
#